data_AF-A0A059F050-F1
#
_entry.id   AF-A0A059F050-F1
#
_cell.length_a   1.000
_cell.length_b   1.000
_cell.length_c   1.000
_cell.angle_alpha   90.00
_cell.angle_beta   90.00
_cell.angle_gamma   90.00
#
_symmetry.space_group_name_H-M   'P 1'
#
loop_
_entity.id
_entity.type
_entity.pdbx_description
1 polymer ?
#
loop_
_entity_poly.entity_id
_entity_poly.type
_entity_poly.pdbx_seq_one_letter_code
_entity_poly.pdbx_strand_id
1 'polypeptide(L)'
;MVKQLRNYMIFCFFCLSQMVIYIVYAKIILSQETNMGVKISSSLFYGIFGYFFSNMLKFLSLSYSYISQSYTSLILYFYTVLNILFYSLATACYAPRPFLFLGFLTPLVFELLFVLYTLDSFTREVLYKINIKVGSNIKLKRALNVSKK
;
A
#
# COMPACT_ATOMS: atom_id res chain seq x y z
N MET A 1 7.72 19.38 -2.79
CA MET A 1 6.36 19.33 -3.36
C MET A 1 6.27 18.54 -4.68
N VAL A 2 6.89 18.97 -5.79
CA VAL A 2 6.77 18.27 -7.10
C VAL A 2 7.18 16.78 -7.04
N LYS A 3 8.27 16.46 -6.34
CA LYS A 3 8.73 15.08 -6.14
C LYS A 3 7.71 14.21 -5.40
N GLN A 4 7.01 14.76 -4.41
CA GLN A 4 6.00 14.02 -3.64
C GLN A 4 4.73 13.79 -4.45
N LEU A 5 4.29 14.80 -5.20
CA LEU A 5 3.15 14.66 -6.11
C LEU A 5 3.43 13.56 -7.14
N ARG A 6 4.63 13.55 -7.73
CA ARG A 6 5.04 12.50 -8.65
C ARG A 6 5.02 11.11 -8.00
N ASN A 7 5.56 10.98 -6.78
CA ASN A 7 5.57 9.70 -6.07
C ASN A 7 4.15 9.22 -5.71
N TYR A 8 3.27 10.15 -5.34
CA TYR A 8 1.86 9.87 -5.10
C TYR A 8 1.14 9.41 -6.38
N MET A 9 1.39 10.05 -7.52
CA MET A 9 0.81 9.63 -8.80
C MET A 9 1.25 8.22 -9.21
N ILE A 10 2.53 7.89 -9.00
CA ILE A 10 3.06 6.54 -9.24
C ILE A 10 2.35 5.52 -8.33
N PHE A 11 2.16 5.85 -7.06
CA PHE A 11 1.40 5.01 -6.14
C PHE A 11 -0.06 4.80 -6.58
N CYS A 12 -0.75 5.86 -7.01
CA CYS A 12 -2.11 5.76 -7.54
C CYS A 12 -2.17 4.83 -8.76
N PHE A 13 -1.16 4.90 -9.64
CA PHE A 13 -1.05 4.00 -10.78
C PHE A 13 -0.90 2.54 -10.35
N PHE A 14 -0.06 2.24 -9.34
CA PHE A 14 0.05 0.89 -8.79
C PHE A 14 -1.28 0.39 -8.21
N CYS A 15 -1.95 1.19 -7.40
CA CYS A 15 -3.26 0.83 -6.83
C CYS A 15 -4.30 0.53 -7.93
N LEU A 16 -4.39 1.38 -8.96
CA LEU A 16 -5.30 1.17 -10.09
C LEU A 16 -4.96 -0.12 -10.85
N SER A 17 -3.68 -0.35 -11.15
CA SER A 17 -3.25 -1.56 -11.86
C SER A 17 -3.63 -2.83 -11.11
N GLN A 18 -3.45 -2.85 -9.79
CA GLN A 18 -3.83 -3.99 -8.93
C GLN A 18 -5.34 -4.24 -8.93
N MET A 19 -6.15 -3.17 -8.81
CA MET A 19 -7.60 -3.30 -8.86
C MET A 19 -8.07 -3.87 -10.20
N VAL A 20 -7.55 -3.37 -11.32
CA VAL A 20 -7.93 -3.86 -12.66
C VAL A 20 -7.56 -5.33 -12.83
N ILE A 21 -6.34 -5.72 -12.48
CA ILE A 21 -5.88 -7.11 -12.59
C ILE A 21 -6.73 -8.03 -11.71
N TYR A 22 -7.06 -7.61 -10.48
CA TYR A 22 -7.87 -8.40 -9.58
C TYR A 22 -9.33 -8.53 -10.03
N ILE A 23 -9.92 -7.49 -10.64
CA ILE A 23 -11.26 -7.58 -11.25
C ILE A 23 -11.29 -8.66 -12.34
N VAL A 24 -10.27 -8.68 -13.21
CA VAL A 24 -10.16 -9.70 -14.27
C VAL A 24 -10.04 -11.10 -13.66
N TYR A 25 -9.21 -11.25 -12.62
CA TYR A 25 -9.04 -12.51 -11.90
C TYR A 25 -10.35 -12.98 -11.25
N ALA A 26 -11.05 -12.10 -10.52
CA ALA A 26 -12.32 -12.39 -9.87
C ALA A 26 -13.40 -12.82 -10.88
N LYS A 27 -13.49 -12.13 -12.03
CA LYS A 27 -14.44 -12.50 -13.10
C LYS A 27 -14.17 -13.90 -13.64
N ILE A 28 -12.89 -14.26 -13.83
CA ILE A 28 -12.51 -15.60 -14.31
C ILE A 28 -12.90 -16.66 -13.28
N ILE A 29 -12.60 -16.46 -11.99
CA ILE A 29 -12.96 -17.43 -10.96
C ILE A 29 -14.48 -17.61 -10.85
N LEU A 30 -15.24 -16.51 -10.86
CA LEU A 30 -16.70 -16.57 -10.83
C LEU A 30 -17.25 -17.36 -12.01
N SER A 31 -16.71 -17.13 -13.21
CA SER A 31 -17.12 -17.89 -14.40
C SER A 31 -16.77 -19.39 -14.31
N GLN A 32 -15.68 -19.74 -13.64
CA GLN A 32 -15.29 -21.14 -13.46
C GLN A 32 -16.25 -21.86 -12.49
N GLU A 33 -16.60 -21.24 -11.36
CA GLU A 33 -17.57 -21.84 -10.42
C GLU A 33 -18.96 -21.99 -11.04
N THR A 34 -19.43 -20.99 -11.79
CA THR A 34 -20.72 -21.09 -12.49
C THR A 34 -20.72 -22.19 -13.54
N ASN A 35 -19.61 -22.38 -14.27
CA ASN A 35 -19.48 -23.43 -15.27
C ASN A 35 -19.38 -24.83 -14.65
N MET A 36 -18.87 -24.95 -13.43
CA MET A 36 -18.86 -26.20 -12.67
C MET A 36 -20.23 -26.54 -12.05
N GLY A 37 -21.23 -25.67 -12.19
CA GLY A 37 -22.56 -25.86 -11.59
C GLY A 37 -22.57 -25.77 -10.07
N VAL A 38 -21.48 -25.27 -9.47
CA VAL A 38 -21.34 -25.12 -8.02
C VAL A 38 -21.95 -23.79 -7.61
N LYS A 39 -22.76 -23.79 -6.55
CA LYS A 39 -23.26 -22.55 -5.95
C LYS A 39 -22.05 -21.78 -5.43
N ILE A 40 -21.89 -20.53 -5.89
CA ILE A 40 -20.75 -19.67 -5.57
C ILE A 40 -20.43 -19.76 -4.07
N SER A 41 -19.22 -20.20 -3.76
CA SER A 41 -18.80 -20.39 -2.37
C SER A 41 -18.76 -19.05 -1.62
N SER A 42 -19.29 -19.03 -0.39
CA SER A 42 -19.28 -17.83 0.45
C SER A 42 -17.85 -17.35 0.76
N SER A 43 -16.88 -18.26 0.77
CA SER A 43 -15.45 -17.98 0.93
C SER A 43 -14.89 -17.15 -0.22
N LEU A 44 -15.26 -17.45 -1.47
CA LEU A 44 -14.85 -16.65 -2.63
C LEU A 44 -15.41 -15.24 -2.57
N PHE A 45 -16.69 -15.11 -2.22
CA PHE A 45 -17.32 -13.80 -2.09
C PHE A 45 -16.65 -12.96 -0.99
N TYR A 46 -16.36 -13.57 0.16
CA TYR A 46 -15.64 -12.94 1.26
C TYR A 46 -14.21 -12.55 0.87
N GLY A 47 -13.51 -13.40 0.12
CA GLY A 47 -12.16 -13.12 -0.38
C GLY A 47 -12.12 -11.94 -1.35
N ILE A 48 -13.07 -11.87 -2.29
CA ILE A 48 -13.18 -10.76 -3.25
C ILE A 48 -13.48 -9.44 -2.51
N PHE A 49 -14.50 -9.43 -1.65
CA PHE A 49 -14.85 -8.24 -0.86
C PHE A 49 -13.72 -7.81 0.07
N GLY A 50 -13.10 -8.77 0.76
CA GLY A 50 -11.96 -8.54 1.65
C GLY A 50 -10.80 -7.89 0.91
N TYR A 51 -10.45 -8.39 -0.28
CA TYR A 51 -9.39 -7.80 -1.09
C TYR A 51 -9.68 -6.35 -1.48
N PHE A 52 -10.87 -6.05 -1.99
CA PHE A 52 -11.24 -4.66 -2.35
C PHE A 52 -11.23 -3.74 -1.13
N PHE A 53 -11.76 -4.20 0.00
CA PHE A 53 -11.78 -3.44 1.24
C PHE A 53 -10.35 -3.16 1.75
N SER A 54 -9.47 -4.17 1.74
CA SER A 54 -8.07 -3.99 2.12
C SER A 54 -7.33 -3.05 1.18
N ASN A 55 -7.57 -3.12 -0.14
CA ASN A 55 -6.99 -2.19 -1.11
C ASN A 55 -7.49 -0.76 -0.90
N MET A 56 -8.76 -0.58 -0.56
CA MET A 56 -9.33 0.72 -0.20
C MET A 56 -8.69 1.28 1.07
N LEU A 57 -8.57 0.46 2.13
CA LEU A 57 -7.91 0.87 3.38
C LEU A 57 -6.46 1.27 3.15
N LYS A 58 -5.72 0.48 2.35
CA LYS A 58 -4.35 0.78 1.94
C LYS A 58 -4.25 2.12 1.22
N PHE A 59 -5.12 2.35 0.24
CA PHE A 59 -5.16 3.60 -0.51
C PHE A 59 -5.46 4.82 0.38
N LEU A 60 -6.47 4.70 1.25
CA LEU A 60 -6.85 5.77 2.18
C LEU A 60 -5.73 6.07 3.17
N SER A 61 -5.11 5.04 3.75
CA SER A 61 -4.05 5.21 4.74
C SER A 61 -2.81 5.88 4.15
N LEU A 62 -2.36 5.48 2.95
CA LEU A 62 -1.23 6.18 2.31
C LEU A 62 -1.61 7.59 1.86
N SER A 63 -2.80 7.80 1.29
CA SER A 63 -3.26 9.14 0.88
C SER A 63 -3.35 10.09 2.06
N TYR A 64 -3.89 9.63 3.18
CA TYR A 64 -3.93 10.41 4.42
C TYR A 64 -2.53 10.66 4.98
N SER A 65 -1.60 9.72 4.83
CA SER A 65 -0.21 9.93 5.18
C SER A 65 0.37 11.09 4.36
N TYR A 66 0.23 11.10 3.04
CA TYR A 66 0.73 12.18 2.19
C TYR A 66 0.15 13.56 2.52
N ILE A 67 -1.14 13.65 2.84
CA ILE A 67 -1.81 14.93 3.17
C ILE A 67 -1.44 15.40 4.58
N SER A 68 -1.63 14.53 5.58
CA SER A 68 -1.50 14.87 7.00
C SER A 68 -0.05 14.82 7.50
N GLN A 69 0.85 14.17 6.74
CA GLN A 69 2.20 13.81 7.16
C GLN A 69 2.18 13.10 8.51
N SER A 70 1.28 12.14 8.68
CA SER A 70 1.14 11.37 9.92
C SER A 70 1.85 10.02 9.83
N TYR A 71 2.62 9.69 10.87
CA TYR A 71 3.30 8.40 10.99
C TYR A 71 2.33 7.24 11.23
N THR A 72 1.24 7.48 11.97
CA THR A 72 0.24 6.46 12.30
C THR A 72 -0.46 5.89 11.07
N SER A 73 -0.79 6.75 10.10
CA SER A 73 -1.39 6.33 8.84
C SER A 73 -0.41 5.57 7.94
N LEU A 74 0.88 5.91 8.00
CA LEU A 74 1.93 5.16 7.31
C LEU A 74 2.09 3.74 7.88
N ILE A 75 1.98 3.58 9.20
CA ILE A 75 1.98 2.27 9.86
C ILE A 75 0.74 1.45 9.45
N LEU A 76 -0.44 2.08 9.41
CA LEU A 76 -1.67 1.42 8.93
C LEU A 76 -1.55 0.96 7.47
N TYR A 77 -0.89 1.75 6.62
CA TYR A 77 -0.57 1.33 5.26
C TYR A 77 0.28 0.05 5.26
N PHE A 78 1.39 0.01 6.01
CA PHE A 78 2.23 -1.20 6.07
C PHE A 78 1.48 -2.41 6.60
N TYR A 79 0.68 -2.23 7.65
CA TYR A 79 -0.14 -3.30 8.20
C TYR A 79 -1.10 -3.88 7.15
N THR A 80 -1.81 -3.03 6.41
CA THR A 80 -2.75 -3.48 5.38
C THR A 80 -2.05 -4.15 4.20
N VAL A 81 -0.94 -3.59 3.71
CA VAL A 81 -0.16 -4.17 2.60
C VAL A 81 0.39 -5.54 2.97
N LEU A 82 1.01 -5.66 4.15
CA LEU A 82 1.57 -6.94 4.61
C LEU A 82 0.49 -7.98 4.78
N ASN A 83 -0.68 -7.62 5.28
CA ASN A 83 -1.81 -8.54 5.41
C ASN A 83 -2.26 -9.07 4.03
N ILE A 84 -2.39 -8.19 3.03
CA ILE A 84 -2.70 -8.61 1.65
C ILE A 84 -1.58 -9.52 1.11
N LEU A 85 -0.31 -9.21 1.39
CA LEU A 85 0.84 -9.97 0.93
C LEU A 85 0.90 -11.37 1.56
N PHE A 86 0.67 -11.49 2.87
CA PHE A 86 0.61 -12.79 3.54
C PHE A 86 -0.59 -13.62 3.09
N TYR A 87 -1.77 -13.00 2.98
CA TYR A 87 -2.96 -13.68 2.48
C TYR A 87 -2.76 -14.19 1.05
N SER A 88 -2.17 -13.35 0.18
CA SER A 88 -1.85 -13.75 -1.18
C SER A 88 -0.81 -14.87 -1.24
N LEU A 89 0.28 -14.81 -0.47
CA LEU A 89 1.25 -15.90 -0.42
C LEU A 89 0.65 -17.22 0.09
N ALA A 90 -0.21 -17.15 1.11
CA ALA A 90 -0.89 -18.34 1.65
C ALA A 90 -1.87 -18.97 0.64
N THR A 91 -2.52 -18.14 -0.18
CA THR A 91 -3.49 -18.61 -1.19
C THR A 91 -2.85 -18.92 -2.55
N ALA A 92 -1.60 -18.49 -2.79
CA ALA A 92 -0.88 -18.70 -4.04
C ALA A 92 -0.75 -20.17 -4.42
N CYS A 93 -0.48 -21.05 -3.45
CA CYS A 93 -0.33 -22.50 -3.66
C CYS A 93 -1.62 -23.19 -4.12
N TYR A 94 -2.78 -22.56 -3.85
CA TYR A 94 -4.10 -23.11 -4.16
C TYR A 94 -4.78 -22.39 -5.33
N ALA A 95 -4.08 -21.48 -6.01
CA ALA A 95 -4.65 -20.68 -7.08
C ALA A 95 -4.85 -21.52 -8.36
N PRO A 96 -6.07 -21.57 -8.93
CA PRO A 96 -6.35 -22.37 -10.13
C PRO A 96 -5.63 -21.84 -11.38
N ARG A 97 -5.17 -20.58 -11.36
CA ARG A 97 -4.39 -19.95 -12.43
C ARG A 97 -3.23 -19.12 -11.85
N PRO A 98 -2.07 -19.75 -11.59
CA PRO A 98 -0.96 -19.09 -10.91
C PRO A 98 -0.39 -17.90 -11.71
N PHE A 99 -0.46 -17.90 -13.03
CA PHE A 99 0.00 -16.77 -13.86
C PHE A 99 -0.78 -15.48 -13.61
N LEU A 100 -2.11 -15.55 -13.45
CA LEU A 100 -2.94 -14.38 -13.12
C LEU A 100 -2.72 -13.95 -11.68
N PHE A 101 -2.44 -14.91 -10.80
CA PHE A 101 -2.11 -14.67 -9.41
C PHE A 101 -0.76 -13.91 -9.27
N LEU A 102 0.26 -14.35 -10.01
CA LEU A 102 1.56 -13.66 -10.11
C LEU A 102 1.40 -12.25 -10.72
N GLY A 103 0.45 -12.08 -11.64
CA GLY A 103 0.13 -10.79 -12.25
C GLY A 103 -0.31 -9.71 -11.27
N PHE A 104 -1.00 -10.06 -10.17
CA PHE A 104 -1.32 -9.06 -9.12
C PHE A 104 -0.24 -8.98 -8.05
N LEU A 105 0.48 -10.08 -7.78
CA LEU A 105 1.49 -10.14 -6.73
C LEU A 105 2.71 -9.29 -7.08
N THR A 106 3.07 -9.25 -8.37
CA THR A 106 4.16 -8.43 -8.90
C THR A 106 3.97 -6.92 -8.64
N PRO A 107 2.87 -6.25 -9.06
CA PRO A 107 2.68 -4.83 -8.77
C PRO A 107 2.56 -4.55 -7.26
N LEU A 108 2.11 -5.52 -6.46
CA LEU A 108 2.02 -5.36 -5.00
C LEU A 108 3.40 -5.34 -4.34
N VAL A 109 4.31 -6.22 -4.75
CA VAL A 109 5.70 -6.20 -4.28
C VAL A 109 6.43 -4.94 -4.75
N PHE A 110 6.25 -4.54 -6.01
CA PHE A 110 6.84 -3.31 -6.54
C PHE A 110 6.34 -2.06 -5.81
N GLU A 111 5.05 -1.98 -5.49
CA GLU A 111 4.49 -0.90 -4.69
C GLU A 111 5.15 -0.83 -3.30
N LEU A 112 5.30 -1.97 -2.63
CA LEU A 112 5.92 -2.04 -1.31
C LEU A 112 7.38 -1.54 -1.35
N LEU A 113 8.17 -2.03 -2.31
CA LEU A 113 9.55 -1.58 -2.51
C LEU A 113 9.63 -0.08 -2.85
N PHE A 114 8.71 0.41 -3.67
CA PHE A 114 8.64 1.82 -4.04
C PHE A 114 8.35 2.73 -2.82
N VAL A 115 7.42 2.31 -1.96
CA VAL A 115 7.09 3.06 -0.74
C VAL A 115 8.25 3.00 0.26
N LEU A 116 8.93 1.86 0.42
CA LEU A 116 10.15 1.75 1.23
C LEU A 116 11.27 2.67 0.73
N TYR A 117 11.50 2.73 -0.58
CA TYR A 117 12.48 3.65 -1.16
C TYR A 117 12.13 5.13 -0.93
N THR A 118 10.84 5.45 -0.96
CA THR A 118 10.35 6.82 -0.75
C THR A 118 10.30 7.22 0.74
N LEU A 119 10.37 6.23 1.64
CA LEU A 119 10.16 6.37 3.07
C LEU A 119 11.16 7.34 3.72
N ASP A 120 12.44 7.28 3.33
CA ASP A 120 13.49 8.19 3.84
C ASP A 120 13.22 9.66 3.51
N SER A 121 12.65 9.94 2.34
CA SER A 121 12.27 11.30 1.98
C SER A 121 11.07 11.76 2.79
N PHE A 122 10.14 10.83 3.06
CA PHE A 122 8.90 11.09 3.78
C PHE A 122 9.13 11.35 5.27
N THR A 123 9.93 10.50 5.93
CA THR A 123 10.23 10.57 7.37
C THR A 123 10.94 11.87 7.75
N ARG A 124 11.88 12.32 6.92
CA ARG A 124 12.59 13.60 7.10
C ARG A 124 11.66 14.79 7.11
N GLU A 125 10.68 14.81 6.21
CA GLU A 125 9.69 15.90 6.15
C GLU A 125 8.72 15.87 7.33
N VAL A 126 8.26 14.69 7.73
CA VAL A 126 7.38 14.55 8.89
C VAL A 126 8.11 14.99 10.16
N LEU A 127 9.36 14.55 10.37
CA LEU A 127 10.20 14.98 11.49
C LEU A 127 10.45 16.49 11.46
N TYR A 128 10.63 17.08 10.28
CA TYR A 128 10.78 18.52 10.14
C TYR A 128 9.51 19.27 10.58
N LYS A 129 8.32 18.84 10.14
CA LYS A 129 7.06 19.47 10.56
C LYS A 129 6.75 19.26 12.04
N ILE A 130 7.04 18.09 12.60
CA ILE A 130 6.89 17.83 14.05
C ILE A 130 7.81 18.76 14.83
N ASN A 131 9.08 18.89 14.43
CA ASN A 131 10.02 19.79 15.10
C ASN A 131 9.60 21.27 15.02
N ILE A 132 9.05 21.71 13.88
CA ILE A 132 8.46 23.05 13.77
C ILE A 132 7.30 23.22 14.74
N LYS A 133 6.37 22.25 14.80
CA LYS A 133 5.21 22.30 15.72
C LYS A 133 5.62 22.34 17.20
N VAL A 134 6.70 21.65 17.55
CA VAL A 134 7.26 21.61 18.91
C VAL A 134 8.11 22.87 19.21
N GLY A 135 8.34 23.77 18.25
CA GLY A 135 9.21 24.94 18.40
C GLY A 135 10.71 24.60 18.45
N SER A 136 11.06 23.36 18.13
CA SER A 136 12.42 22.83 18.08
C SER A 136 13.10 23.32 16.80
N ASN A 137 13.90 24.38 16.91
CA ASN A 137 14.64 24.90 15.77
C ASN A 137 15.91 24.07 15.54
N ILE A 138 15.79 23.02 14.72
CA ILE A 138 16.86 22.04 14.45
C ILE A 138 18.13 22.74 13.94
N LYS A 139 18.00 23.79 13.14
CA LYS A 139 19.12 24.62 12.67
C LYS A 139 19.83 25.30 13.84
N LEU A 140 19.08 25.84 14.79
CA LEU A 140 19.60 26.49 15.99
C LEU A 140 20.29 25.47 16.91
N LYS A 141 19.70 24.28 17.11
CA LYS A 141 20.34 23.17 17.85
C LYS A 141 21.66 22.71 17.21
N ARG A 142 21.70 22.62 15.87
CA ARG A 142 22.92 22.24 15.13
C ARG A 142 23.99 23.33 15.22
N ALA A 143 23.59 24.61 15.08
CA ALA A 143 24.50 25.74 15.22
C ALA A 143 25.07 25.87 16.66
N LEU A 144 24.24 25.68 17.68
CA LEU A 144 24.66 25.68 19.09
C LEU A 144 25.59 24.52 19.43
N ASN A 145 25.39 23.33 18.83
CA ASN A 145 26.30 22.20 19.02
C ASN A 145 27.66 22.40 18.33
N VAL A 146 27.73 23.20 17.25
CA VAL A 146 29.00 23.55 16.60
C VAL A 146 29.70 24.65 17.38
N SER A 147 28.95 25.58 17.99
CA SER A 147 29.48 26.66 18.83
C SER A 147 30.02 26.23 20.20
N LYS A 148 29.68 25.02 20.67
CA LYS A 148 30.20 24.46 21.93
C LYS A 148 31.54 23.72 21.79
N LYS A 149 32.06 23.63 20.57
CA LYS A 149 33.45 23.22 20.31
C LYS A 149 34.33 24.45 20.28
#